data_AF-A0A7S6MM90-F1
#
_entry.id   AF-A0A7S6MM90-F1
#
_cell.length_a   1.000
_cell.length_b   1.000
_cell.length_c   1.000
_cell.angle_alpha   90.00
_cell.angle_beta   90.00
_cell.angle_gamma   90.00
#
_symmetry.space_group_name_H-M   'P 1'
#
loop_
_entity.id
_entity.type
_entity.pdbx_description
1 polymer ?
#
loop_
_entity_poly.entity_id
_entity_poly.type
_entity_poly.pdbx_seq_one_letter_code
_entity_poly.pdbx_strand_id
1 'polypeptide(L)'
;MSAELANFADFIGLDTVVPNRYSILLVLGLFGGFKSKHLNPANVMHEIKALEGIGTSSQMKPATPFKHPPLKGLDRYGIPLFKERILEAQEAGKERYVSIEDCKLLADDIVQGNWMRLANTEALTGQWIVYAQYEGKNYYLCLGMHDSGDHNLRNQIGTICCQEFPFLTTLLT
;
A
#
# COMPACT_ATOMS: atom_id res chain seq x y z
N MET A 1 -21.57 3.47 7.10
CA MET A 1 -20.19 3.92 7.38
C MET A 1 -20.24 5.07 8.38
N SER A 2 -19.33 5.11 9.38
CA SER A 2 -19.26 6.24 10.32
C SER A 2 -18.63 7.47 9.66
N ALA A 3 -18.89 8.67 10.19
CA ALA A 3 -18.35 9.92 9.64
C ALA A 3 -16.81 9.95 9.64
N GLU A 4 -16.16 9.34 10.64
CA GLU A 4 -14.70 9.25 10.69
C GLU A 4 -14.12 8.41 9.54
N LEU A 5 -14.74 7.26 9.24
CA LEU A 5 -14.29 6.38 8.17
C LEU A 5 -14.55 6.99 6.78
N ALA A 6 -15.68 7.69 6.62
CA ALA A 6 -15.98 8.43 5.39
C ALA A 6 -14.96 9.54 5.14
N ASN A 7 -14.68 10.37 6.14
CA ASN A 7 -13.66 11.41 6.05
C ASN A 7 -12.26 10.83 5.76
N PHE A 8 -11.95 9.65 6.31
CA PHE A 8 -10.69 8.98 6.02
C PHE A 8 -10.61 8.48 4.57
N ALA A 9 -11.67 7.88 4.03
CA ALA A 9 -11.73 7.42 2.65
C ALA A 9 -11.57 8.57 1.65
N ASP A 10 -12.22 9.71 1.91
CA ASP A 10 -12.04 10.94 1.15
C ASP A 10 -10.60 11.47 1.26
N PHE A 11 -10.07 11.57 2.49
CA PHE A 11 -8.72 12.07 2.75
C PHE A 11 -7.62 11.29 2.01
N ILE A 12 -7.72 9.96 1.94
CA ILE A 12 -6.74 9.13 1.20
C ILE A 12 -7.01 9.10 -0.31
N GLY A 13 -8.16 9.61 -0.77
CA GLY A 13 -8.52 9.74 -2.18
C GLY A 13 -9.29 8.56 -2.78
N LEU A 14 -9.87 7.67 -1.97
CA LEU A 14 -10.71 6.57 -2.48
C LEU A 14 -11.96 7.10 -3.20
N ASP A 15 -12.64 8.08 -2.60
CA ASP A 15 -13.84 8.69 -3.17
C ASP A 15 -13.57 9.46 -4.47
N THR A 16 -12.33 9.89 -4.66
CA THR A 16 -11.91 10.54 -5.90
C THR A 16 -11.55 9.54 -7.00
N VAL A 17 -10.80 8.48 -6.66
CA VAL A 17 -10.24 7.54 -7.66
C VAL A 17 -11.23 6.45 -8.04
N VAL A 18 -11.95 5.89 -7.07
CA VAL A 18 -12.83 4.72 -7.23
C VAL A 18 -14.18 4.93 -6.52
N PRO A 19 -14.92 6.01 -6.82
CA PRO A 19 -16.18 6.32 -6.14
C PRO A 19 -17.15 5.13 -6.24
N ASN A 20 -17.75 4.76 -5.11
CA ASN A 20 -18.70 3.65 -4.95
C ASN A 20 -18.18 2.27 -5.38
N ARG A 21 -16.86 2.09 -5.55
CA ARG A 21 -16.24 0.82 -5.97
C ARG A 21 -15.26 0.27 -4.95
N TYR A 22 -15.41 0.62 -3.69
CA TYR A 22 -14.63 0.08 -2.59
C TYR A 22 -15.56 -0.31 -1.43
N SER A 23 -15.22 -1.39 -0.71
CA SER A 23 -15.99 -1.89 0.42
C SER A 23 -15.65 -1.14 1.71
N ILE A 24 -16.56 -1.19 2.70
CA ILE A 24 -16.23 -0.75 4.06
C ILE A 24 -15.09 -1.58 4.67
N LEU A 25 -14.97 -2.85 4.27
CA LEU A 25 -13.94 -3.75 4.79
C LEU A 25 -12.53 -3.29 4.37
N LEU A 26 -12.38 -2.77 3.15
CA LEU A 26 -11.14 -2.14 2.70
C LEU A 26 -10.82 -0.90 3.53
N VAL A 27 -11.80 -0.02 3.75
CA VAL A 27 -11.63 1.21 4.54
C VAL A 27 -11.22 0.88 5.98
N LEU A 28 -11.84 -0.12 6.60
CA LEU A 28 -11.49 -0.59 7.94
C LEU A 28 -10.06 -1.14 8.01
N GLY A 29 -9.65 -1.94 7.02
CA GLY A 29 -8.28 -2.45 6.94
C GLY A 29 -7.25 -1.32 6.78
N LEU A 30 -7.53 -0.37 5.89
CA LEU A 30 -6.68 0.79 5.65
C LEU A 30 -6.56 1.67 6.90
N PHE A 31 -7.69 1.94 7.55
CA PHE A 31 -7.76 2.76 8.75
C PHE A 31 -7.04 2.11 9.92
N GLY A 32 -7.27 0.82 10.18
CA GLY A 32 -6.58 0.07 11.22
C GLY A 32 -5.07 -0.03 10.98
N GLY A 33 -4.66 -0.31 9.74
CA GLY A 33 -3.25 -0.33 9.35
C GLY A 33 -2.57 1.03 9.51
N PHE A 34 -3.26 2.10 9.14
CA PHE A 34 -2.77 3.48 9.29
C PHE A 34 -2.61 3.86 10.77
N LYS A 35 -3.64 3.65 11.59
CA LYS A 35 -3.60 3.96 13.03
C LYS A 35 -2.52 3.16 13.76
N SER A 36 -2.28 1.92 13.35
CA SER A 36 -1.25 1.06 13.92
C SER A 36 0.15 1.29 13.34
N LYS A 37 0.33 2.17 12.35
CA LYS A 37 1.59 2.43 11.62
C LYS A 37 2.18 1.21 10.89
N HIS A 38 1.41 0.14 10.73
CA HIS A 38 1.84 -1.04 9.99
C HIS A 38 1.57 -0.92 8.47
N LEU A 39 0.83 0.11 8.06
CA LEU A 39 0.48 0.38 6.68
C LEU A 39 0.58 1.88 6.37
N ASN A 40 1.10 2.19 5.19
CA ASN A 40 0.92 3.49 4.56
C ASN A 40 -0.19 3.43 3.49
N PRO A 41 -1.37 4.06 3.70
CA PRO A 41 -2.46 4.09 2.72
C PRO A 41 -2.05 4.66 1.36
N ALA A 42 -1.05 5.55 1.30
CA ALA A 42 -0.58 6.12 0.04
C ALA A 42 -0.02 5.04 -0.91
N ASN A 43 0.62 4.00 -0.36
CA ASN A 43 1.15 2.89 -1.15
C ASN A 43 0.00 2.07 -1.75
N VAL A 44 -1.05 1.82 -0.98
CA VAL A 44 -2.25 1.11 -1.47
C VAL A 44 -2.94 1.94 -2.56
N MET A 45 -3.05 3.26 -2.35
CA MET A 45 -3.65 4.16 -3.33
C MET A 45 -2.84 4.26 -4.62
N HIS A 46 -1.51 4.15 -4.56
CA HIS A 46 -0.67 4.06 -5.76
C HIS A 46 -1.05 2.85 -6.60
N GLU A 47 -1.24 1.68 -5.97
CA GLU A 47 -1.62 0.47 -6.68
C GLU A 47 -3.06 0.50 -7.20
N ILE A 48 -4.01 1.06 -6.44
CA ILE A 48 -5.38 1.28 -6.93
C ILE A 48 -5.32 2.15 -8.19
N LYS A 49 -4.56 3.25 -8.18
CA LYS A 49 -4.40 4.11 -9.36
C LYS A 49 -3.79 3.34 -10.55
N ALA A 50 -2.76 2.54 -10.31
CA ALA A 50 -2.15 1.73 -11.36
C ALA A 50 -3.13 0.70 -11.95
N LEU A 51 -3.95 0.05 -11.12
CA LEU A 51 -5.00 -0.90 -11.54
C LEU A 51 -6.15 -0.22 -12.29
N GLU A 52 -6.41 1.05 -12.02
CA GLU A 52 -7.34 1.90 -12.77
C GLU A 52 -6.73 2.49 -14.06
N GLY A 53 -5.47 2.18 -14.37
CA GLY A 53 -4.75 2.74 -15.53
C GLY A 53 -4.37 4.22 -15.36
N ILE A 54 -4.37 4.72 -14.12
CA ILE A 54 -4.01 6.09 -13.77
C ILE A 54 -2.56 6.11 -13.29
N GLY A 55 -1.67 6.75 -14.05
CA GLY A 55 -0.26 6.90 -13.69
C GLY A 55 0.63 5.78 -14.24
N THR A 56 1.76 5.53 -13.58
CA THR A 56 2.73 4.49 -13.97
C THR A 56 2.18 3.07 -13.77
N SER A 57 2.48 2.18 -14.72
CA SER A 57 2.11 0.75 -14.66
C SER A 57 2.58 0.09 -13.36
N SER A 58 1.73 -0.75 -12.76
CA SER A 58 2.10 -1.55 -11.58
C SER A 58 3.29 -2.45 -11.94
N GLN A 59 4.35 -2.37 -11.13
CA GLN A 59 5.58 -3.15 -11.30
C GLN A 59 5.64 -4.36 -10.33
N MET A 60 4.52 -4.70 -9.68
CA MET A 60 4.50 -5.78 -8.68
C MET A 60 4.14 -7.14 -9.29
N LYS A 61 4.76 -8.20 -8.74
CA LYS A 61 4.47 -9.61 -9.03
C LYS A 61 3.00 -9.97 -8.71
N PRO A 62 2.48 -11.11 -9.22
CA PRO A 62 1.21 -11.69 -8.77
C PRO A 62 1.27 -12.29 -7.34
N ALA A 63 0.09 -12.45 -6.73
CA ALA A 63 -0.09 -12.88 -5.32
C ALA A 63 0.63 -14.18 -4.95
N THR A 64 1.51 -14.15 -3.93
CA THR A 64 2.24 -15.34 -3.43
C THR A 64 2.57 -15.31 -1.92
N PRO A 65 2.79 -16.48 -1.27
CA PRO A 65 3.20 -16.63 0.15
C PRO A 65 4.63 -16.22 0.51
N PHE A 66 5.00 -15.47 1.58
CA PHE A 66 4.54 -15.48 2.98
C PHE A 66 5.49 -16.16 3.96
N LYS A 67 6.81 -15.97 3.82
CA LYS A 67 7.82 -16.73 4.58
C LYS A 67 8.93 -15.86 5.22
N HIS A 68 8.76 -14.56 5.44
CA HIS A 68 9.87 -13.69 5.85
C HIS A 68 9.58 -12.76 7.05
N PRO A 69 10.59 -12.39 7.85
CA PRO A 69 10.42 -11.48 8.99
C PRO A 69 10.29 -10.00 8.57
N PRO A 70 9.72 -9.14 9.44
CA PRO A 70 9.56 -7.71 9.19
C PRO A 70 10.92 -7.01 8.98
N LEU A 71 10.93 -5.96 8.13
CA LEU A 71 12.06 -5.05 7.83
C LEU A 71 13.10 -5.50 6.78
N LYS A 72 12.94 -6.64 6.11
CA LYS A 72 13.88 -7.13 5.08
C LYS A 72 14.23 -6.11 3.98
N GLY A 73 13.32 -5.17 3.69
CA GLY A 73 13.52 -4.14 2.66
C GLY A 73 14.45 -3.00 3.09
N LEU A 74 14.36 -2.52 4.35
CA LEU A 74 15.26 -1.48 4.86
C LEU A 74 16.66 -2.05 5.08
N ASP A 75 16.78 -3.28 5.58
CA ASP A 75 18.07 -3.98 5.70
C ASP A 75 18.75 -4.18 4.34
N ARG A 76 17.97 -4.28 3.25
CA ARG A 76 18.49 -4.53 1.90
C ARG A 76 19.15 -3.31 1.27
N TYR A 77 18.54 -2.13 1.38
CA TYR A 77 19.02 -0.92 0.69
C TYR A 77 19.58 0.15 1.65
N GLY A 78 19.23 0.10 2.93
CA GLY A 78 19.56 1.14 3.90
C GLY A 78 19.01 2.50 3.46
N ILE A 79 19.83 3.56 3.57
CA ILE A 79 19.48 4.93 3.19
C ILE A 79 20.51 5.43 2.15
N PRO A 80 20.32 5.13 0.85
CA PRO A 80 21.30 5.45 -0.20
C PRO A 80 21.63 6.94 -0.28
N LEU A 81 20.63 7.81 -0.21
CA LEU A 81 20.85 9.26 -0.26
C LEU A 81 21.73 9.73 0.90
N PHE A 82 21.56 9.14 2.08
CA PHE A 82 22.38 9.49 3.23
C PHE A 82 23.83 9.00 3.08
N LYS A 83 24.02 7.80 2.54
CA LYS A 83 25.36 7.27 2.25
C LYS A 83 26.11 8.15 1.25
N GLU A 84 25.45 8.60 0.19
CA GLU A 84 26.04 9.51 -0.80
C GLU A 84 26.47 10.83 -0.15
N ARG A 85 25.62 11.43 0.68
CA ARG A 85 25.93 12.67 1.39
C ARG A 85 27.09 12.54 2.38
N ILE A 86 27.24 11.39 3.02
CA ILE A 86 28.40 11.09 3.88
C ILE A 86 29.67 11.01 3.04
N LEU A 87 29.65 10.34 1.89
CA LEU A 87 30.79 10.23 0.99
C LEU A 87 31.23 11.59 0.44
N GLU A 88 30.29 12.42 -0.02
CA GLU A 88 30.57 13.79 -0.48
C GLU A 88 31.26 14.64 0.61
N ALA A 89 30.81 14.52 1.87
CA ALA A 89 31.40 15.25 2.99
C ALA A 89 32.83 14.77 3.31
N GLN A 90 33.06 13.46 3.22
CA GLN A 90 34.38 12.85 3.40
C GLN A 90 35.36 13.26 2.30
N GLU A 91 34.94 13.23 1.03
CA GLU A 91 35.76 13.66 -0.12
C GLU A 91 36.08 15.15 -0.07
N ALA A 92 35.13 15.98 0.38
CA ALA A 92 35.36 17.40 0.58
C ALA A 92 36.24 17.71 1.81
N GLY A 93 36.54 16.72 2.65
CA GLY A 93 37.29 16.87 3.90
C GLY A 93 36.59 17.81 4.90
N LYS A 94 35.26 17.90 4.83
CA LYS A 94 34.46 18.85 5.62
C LYS A 94 33.44 18.13 6.49
N GLU A 95 33.33 18.60 7.72
CA GLU A 95 32.20 18.22 8.57
C GLU A 95 30.94 18.95 8.10
N ARG A 96 29.90 18.19 7.77
CA ARG A 96 28.62 18.70 7.27
C ARG A 96 27.49 18.19 8.15
N TYR A 97 26.66 19.12 8.62
CA TYR A 97 25.47 18.79 9.39
C TYR A 97 24.27 18.53 8.46
N VAL A 98 23.36 17.66 8.91
CA VAL A 98 22.08 17.42 8.24
C VAL A 98 21.18 18.63 8.50
N SER A 99 20.80 19.32 7.43
CA SER A 99 19.87 20.45 7.51
C SER A 99 18.41 19.96 7.59
N ILE A 100 17.50 20.88 7.93
CA ILE A 100 16.05 20.60 7.93
C ILE A 100 15.55 20.22 6.53
N GLU A 101 16.13 20.79 5.49
CA GLU A 101 15.82 20.47 4.10
C GLU A 101 16.29 19.04 3.74
N ASP A 102 17.48 18.65 4.22
CA ASP A 102 17.98 17.29 4.06
C ASP A 102 17.06 16.28 4.78
N CYS A 103 16.51 16.60 5.96
CA CYS A 103 15.57 15.71 6.66
C CYS A 103 14.35 15.34 5.81
N LYS A 104 13.80 16.27 5.04
CA LYS A 104 12.65 16.00 4.15
C LYS A 104 13.04 15.05 3.02
N LEU A 105 14.17 15.32 2.38
CA LEU A 105 14.67 14.50 1.27
C LEU A 105 15.08 13.09 1.72
N LEU A 106 15.71 12.99 2.89
CA LEU A 106 16.06 11.73 3.51
C LEU A 106 14.83 10.92 3.90
N ALA A 107 13.82 11.56 4.52
CA ALA A 107 12.56 10.89 4.81
C ALA A 107 11.92 10.37 3.53
N ASP A 108 11.86 11.18 2.47
CA ASP A 108 11.31 10.78 1.18
C ASP A 108 12.07 9.60 0.54
N ASP A 109 13.41 9.61 0.58
CA ASP A 109 14.24 8.48 0.11
C ASP A 109 14.02 7.21 0.93
N ILE A 110 13.89 7.32 2.26
CA ILE A 110 13.66 6.19 3.17
C ILE A 110 12.31 5.55 2.91
N VAL A 111 11.27 6.34 2.58
CA VAL A 111 9.92 5.83 2.40
C VAL A 111 9.63 5.54 0.92
N GLN A 112 9.52 6.59 0.09
CA GLN A 112 9.14 6.47 -1.31
C GLN A 112 10.26 5.88 -2.16
N GLY A 113 11.50 6.37 -1.98
CA GLY A 113 12.66 5.85 -2.70
C GLY A 113 12.90 4.38 -2.43
N ASN A 114 12.82 3.95 -1.16
CA ASN A 114 12.99 2.56 -0.78
C ASN A 114 11.87 1.68 -1.31
N TRP A 115 10.62 2.15 -1.24
CA TRP A 115 9.48 1.47 -1.83
C TRP A 115 9.66 1.28 -3.34
N MET A 116 10.12 2.29 -4.06
CA MET A 116 10.37 2.22 -5.51
C MET A 116 11.52 1.26 -5.86
N ARG A 117 12.59 1.21 -5.04
CA ARG A 117 13.68 0.23 -5.17
C ARG A 117 13.20 -1.21 -4.92
N LEU A 118 12.29 -1.40 -3.96
CA LEU A 118 11.69 -2.70 -3.67
C LEU A 118 10.68 -3.11 -4.77
N ALA A 119 9.93 -2.16 -5.32
CA ALA A 119 9.02 -2.36 -6.45
C ALA A 119 9.80 -2.82 -7.69
N ASN A 120 10.86 -2.10 -8.05
CA ASN A 120 11.73 -2.41 -9.18
C ASN A 120 12.48 -3.75 -9.06
N THR A 121 12.53 -4.34 -7.86
CA THR A 121 13.17 -5.65 -7.61
C THR A 121 12.17 -6.74 -7.22
N GLU A 122 10.88 -6.50 -7.45
CA GLU A 122 9.78 -7.43 -7.17
C GLU A 122 9.79 -7.96 -5.72
N ALA A 123 10.25 -7.13 -4.77
CA ALA A 123 10.52 -7.50 -3.39
C ALA A 123 9.56 -6.84 -2.37
N LEU A 124 8.50 -6.19 -2.85
CA LEU A 124 7.44 -5.64 -2.00
C LEU A 124 6.56 -6.77 -1.47
N THR A 125 6.84 -7.21 -0.25
CA THR A 125 5.98 -8.12 0.50
C THR A 125 5.22 -7.32 1.55
N GLY A 126 3.94 -7.05 1.31
CA GLY A 126 3.10 -6.40 2.33
C GLY A 126 1.80 -5.84 1.77
N GLN A 127 0.71 -6.59 1.99
CA GLN A 127 -0.69 -6.30 1.68
C GLN A 127 -1.11 -6.42 0.21
N TRP A 128 -1.82 -7.51 -0.10
CA TRP A 128 -2.47 -7.72 -1.38
C TRP A 128 -3.79 -6.97 -1.42
N ILE A 129 -3.99 -6.11 -2.40
CA ILE A 129 -5.32 -5.55 -2.65
C ILE A 129 -6.20 -6.66 -3.24
N VAL A 130 -7.26 -7.04 -2.54
CA VAL A 130 -8.26 -7.97 -3.07
C VAL A 130 -9.32 -7.15 -3.80
N TYR A 131 -9.57 -7.45 -5.07
CA TYR A 131 -10.60 -6.80 -5.87
C TYR A 131 -11.34 -7.81 -6.78
N ALA A 132 -12.53 -7.43 -7.23
CA ALA A 132 -13.32 -8.16 -8.22
C ALA A 132 -13.56 -7.29 -9.45
N GLN A 133 -13.66 -7.90 -10.63
CA GLN A 133 -14.03 -7.20 -11.85
C GLN A 133 -15.50 -7.42 -12.16
N TYR A 134 -16.21 -6.34 -12.44
CA TYR A 134 -17.61 -6.37 -12.86
C TYR A 134 -17.88 -5.21 -13.83
N GLU A 135 -18.49 -5.52 -14.97
CA GLU A 135 -18.76 -4.57 -16.07
C GLU A 135 -17.53 -3.76 -16.50
N GLY A 136 -16.36 -4.43 -16.58
CA GLY A 136 -15.11 -3.81 -17.01
C GLY A 136 -14.48 -2.85 -15.99
N LYS A 137 -14.95 -2.84 -14.73
CA LYS A 137 -14.43 -2.01 -13.64
C LYS A 137 -13.94 -2.86 -12.49
N ASN A 138 -12.92 -2.39 -11.78
CA ASN A 138 -12.44 -3.03 -10.54
C ASN A 138 -13.27 -2.55 -9.34
N TYR A 139 -13.60 -3.48 -8.44
CA TYR A 139 -14.26 -3.26 -7.15
C TYR A 139 -13.35 -3.77 -6.03
N TYR A 140 -12.90 -2.88 -5.16
CA TYR A 140 -11.87 -3.14 -4.16
C TYR A 140 -12.47 -3.61 -2.84
N LEU A 141 -12.11 -4.81 -2.39
CA LEU A 141 -12.86 -5.56 -1.38
C LEU A 141 -12.19 -5.61 0.00
N CYS A 142 -10.87 -5.76 0.08
CA CYS A 142 -10.12 -5.77 1.34
C CYS A 142 -8.61 -5.81 1.11
N LEU A 143 -7.85 -5.70 2.21
CA LEU A 143 -6.41 -5.94 2.24
C LEU A 143 -6.16 -7.39 2.66
N GLY A 144 -5.53 -8.17 1.79
CA GLY A 144 -5.03 -9.51 2.08
C GLY A 144 -3.67 -9.42 2.78
N MET A 145 -3.62 -9.77 4.07
CA MET A 145 -2.36 -10.10 4.73
C MET A 145 -2.04 -11.56 4.43
N HIS A 146 -0.77 -11.83 4.16
CA HIS A 146 -0.35 -13.16 3.74
C HIS A 146 -0.42 -14.20 4.89
N ASP A 147 -0.45 -13.77 6.15
CA ASP A 147 -0.42 -14.65 7.32
C ASP A 147 -1.79 -15.05 7.90
N SER A 148 -2.90 -14.43 7.46
CA SER A 148 -4.24 -14.72 7.98
C SER A 148 -4.97 -15.69 7.07
N GLY A 149 -5.21 -16.92 7.55
CA GLY A 149 -5.79 -18.02 6.78
C GLY A 149 -7.00 -17.65 5.90
N ASP A 150 -6.96 -18.12 4.65
CA ASP A 150 -7.90 -17.84 3.54
C ASP A 150 -9.40 -17.93 3.90
N HIS A 151 -9.76 -18.75 4.90
CA HIS A 151 -11.16 -18.97 5.29
C HIS A 151 -11.80 -17.77 5.99
N ASN A 152 -11.05 -17.04 6.82
CA ASN A 152 -11.59 -15.87 7.53
C ASN A 152 -11.82 -14.70 6.56
N LEU A 153 -10.91 -14.54 5.59
CA LEU A 153 -11.03 -13.51 4.55
C LEU A 153 -12.24 -13.78 3.66
N ARG A 154 -12.44 -15.03 3.22
CA ARG A 154 -13.61 -15.44 2.42
C ARG A 154 -14.93 -15.19 3.16
N ASN A 155 -15.01 -15.52 4.45
CA ASN A 155 -16.21 -15.28 5.25
C ASN A 155 -16.51 -13.78 5.41
N GLN A 156 -15.49 -12.95 5.64
CA GLN A 156 -15.67 -11.50 5.74
C GLN A 156 -16.14 -10.89 4.42
N ILE A 157 -15.58 -11.31 3.29
CA ILE A 157 -16.05 -10.89 1.96
C ILE A 157 -17.50 -11.33 1.73
N GLY A 158 -17.83 -12.60 2.04
CA GLY A 158 -19.18 -13.12 1.89
C GLY A 158 -20.22 -12.43 2.77
N THR A 159 -19.82 -12.01 3.98
CA THR A 159 -20.74 -11.38 4.95
C THR A 159 -20.90 -9.88 4.69
N ILE A 160 -19.81 -9.19 4.34
CA ILE A 160 -19.78 -7.72 4.26
C ILE A 160 -19.86 -7.28 2.80
N CYS A 161 -18.90 -7.71 1.98
CA CYS A 161 -18.80 -7.23 0.61
C CYS A 161 -19.97 -7.68 -0.26
N CYS A 162 -20.55 -8.87 -0.05
CA CYS A 162 -21.74 -9.30 -0.81
C CYS A 162 -22.99 -8.48 -0.49
N GLN A 163 -23.08 -7.86 0.70
CA GLN A 163 -24.17 -6.93 1.01
C GLN A 163 -23.98 -5.59 0.31
N GLU A 164 -22.74 -5.11 0.22
CA GLU A 164 -22.39 -3.85 -0.46
C GLU A 164 -22.43 -3.99 -1.99
N PHE A 165 -22.03 -5.16 -2.49
CA PHE A 165 -21.90 -5.48 -3.90
C PHE A 165 -22.62 -6.81 -4.20
N PRO A 166 -23.94 -6.80 -4.45
CA PRO A 166 -24.72 -8.02 -4.64
C PRO A 166 -24.23 -8.93 -5.77
N PHE A 167 -23.60 -8.35 -6.81
CA PHE A 167 -23.02 -9.12 -7.92
C PHE A 167 -21.91 -10.09 -7.47
N LEU A 168 -21.28 -9.87 -6.31
CA LEU A 168 -20.28 -10.79 -5.80
C LEU A 168 -20.86 -12.17 -5.47
N THR A 169 -22.16 -12.27 -5.17
CA THR A 169 -22.81 -13.55 -4.86
C THR A 169 -22.77 -14.54 -6.03
N THR A 170 -22.77 -14.05 -7.27
CA THR A 170 -22.68 -14.89 -8.48
C THR A 170 -21.24 -15.23 -8.85
N LEU A 171 -20.26 -14.45 -8.36
CA LEU A 171 -18.83 -14.70 -8.55
C LEU A 171 -18.23 -15.62 -7.48
N LEU A 172 -18.91 -15.76 -6.33
CA LEU A 172 -18.45 -16.52 -5.17
C LEU A 172 -19.23 -17.84 -4.96
N THR A 173 -20.09 -18.23 -5.89
CA THR A 173 -20.64 -19.60 -6.01
C THR A 173 -19.62 -20.55 -6.60
#